data_AF-F8F7Z0-F1
#
_entry.id   AF-F8F7Z0-F1
#
_cell.length_a   1.000
_cell.length_b   1.000
_cell.length_c   1.000
_cell.angle_alpha   90.00
_cell.angle_beta   90.00
_cell.angle_gamma   90.00
#
_symmetry.space_group_name_H-M   'P 1'
#
loop_
_entity.id
_entity.type
_entity.pdbx_description
1 polymer ?
#
loop_
_entity_poly.entity_id
_entity_poly.type
_entity_poly.pdbx_seq_one_letter_code
_entity_poly.pdbx_strand_id
1 'polypeptide(L)' 'MYKNPNYMGRDYKELVSGTELFAAALFQRPVHIWLSQPETERRLDCSGIIQGYDDDYVQIRGVRYSRTWCKFYVGKRIRA' A
#
# COMPACT_ATOMS: atom_id res chain seq x y z
N MET A 1 0.39 16.90 22.59
CA MET A 1 -0.17 15.92 21.64
C MET A 1 0.47 16.14 20.28
N TYR A 2 1.51 15.37 19.95
CA TYR A 2 2.13 15.44 18.63
C TYR A 2 1.27 14.66 17.63
N LYS A 3 0.62 15.36 16.69
CA LYS A 3 0.06 14.72 15.50
C LYS A 3 1.24 14.21 14.68
N ASN A 4 1.40 12.90 14.61
CA ASN A 4 2.34 12.29 13.69
C ASN A 4 1.87 12.61 12.24
N PRO A 5 2.65 13.33 11.43
CA PRO A 5 2.26 13.71 10.07
C PRO A 5 2.07 12.51 9.13
N ASN A 6 2.43 11.30 9.57
CA ASN A 6 2.20 10.04 8.87
C ASN A 6 0.87 9.35 9.22
N TYR A 7 0.03 9.92 10.10
CA TYR A 7 -1.32 9.42 10.31
C TYR A 7 -2.19 9.76 9.08
N MET A 8 -2.44 8.75 8.24
CA MET A 8 -3.33 8.77 7.08
C MET A 8 -4.79 8.97 7.47
N GLY A 9 -5.11 10.14 8.00
CA GLY A 9 -6.48 10.57 8.23
C GLY A 9 -7.20 10.73 6.90
N ARG A 10 -8.02 9.73 6.54
CA ARG A 10 -9.14 9.73 5.58
C ARG A 10 -8.87 9.37 4.12
N ASP A 11 -7.72 9.70 3.51
CA ASP A 11 -7.59 9.67 2.02
C ASP A 11 -7.04 8.38 1.40
N TYR A 12 -6.65 7.39 2.20
CA TYR A 12 -6.11 6.13 1.68
C TYR A 12 -6.83 4.93 2.28
N LYS A 13 -6.87 3.82 1.54
CA LYS A 13 -7.37 2.52 1.98
C LYS A 13 -6.22 1.50 1.94
N GLU A 14 -5.98 0.82 3.05
CA GLU A 14 -5.04 -0.30 3.13
C GLU A 14 -5.59 -1.52 2.37
N LEU A 15 -4.71 -2.25 1.70
CA LEU A 15 -5.00 -3.53 1.04
C LEU A 15 -4.47 -4.65 1.93
N VAL A 16 -5.36 -5.32 2.67
CA VAL A 16 -4.96 -6.35 3.65
C VAL A 16 -5.13 -7.76 3.11
N SER A 17 -6.12 -7.95 2.24
CA SER A 17 -6.49 -9.26 1.70
C SER A 17 -6.00 -9.49 0.26
N GLY A 18 -5.86 -10.76 -0.11
CA GLY A 18 -5.57 -11.16 -1.50
C GLY A 18 -6.62 -10.64 -2.48
N THR A 19 -7.91 -10.60 -2.10
CA THR A 19 -8.99 -10.04 -2.92
C THR A 19 -8.82 -8.54 -3.18
N GLU A 20 -8.35 -7.78 -2.19
CA GLU A 20 -8.10 -6.34 -2.36
C GLU A 20 -6.88 -6.07 -3.24
N LEU A 21 -5.83 -6.87 -3.09
CA LEU A 21 -4.65 -6.84 -3.97
C LEU A 21 -5.06 -7.21 -5.40
N PHE A 22 -5.88 -8.26 -5.56
CA PHE A 22 -6.45 -8.66 -6.85
C PHE A 22 -7.23 -7.51 -7.49
N ALA A 23 -8.15 -6.90 -6.76
CA ALA A 23 -8.95 -5.78 -7.28
C ALA A 23 -8.05 -4.59 -7.65
N ALA A 24 -7.06 -4.26 -6.83
CA ALA A 24 -6.12 -3.17 -7.14
C ALA A 24 -5.30 -3.47 -8.41
N ALA A 25 -4.85 -4.71 -8.60
CA ALA A 25 -4.17 -5.15 -9.82
C ALA A 25 -5.10 -5.09 -11.04
N LEU A 26 -6.30 -5.67 -10.93
CA LEU A 26 -7.31 -5.74 -12.00
C LEU A 26 -7.71 -4.35 -12.50
N PHE A 27 -7.94 -3.41 -11.59
CA PHE A 27 -8.30 -2.03 -11.91
C PHE A 27 -7.10 -1.12 -12.19
N GLN A 28 -5.89 -1.68 -12.27
CA GLN A 28 -4.63 -0.94 -12.47
C GLN A 28 -4.54 0.29 -11.55
N ARG A 29 -4.85 0.11 -10.25
CA ARG A 29 -4.82 1.21 -9.28
C ARG A 29 -3.38 1.47 -8.84
N PRO A 30 -2.95 2.75 -8.77
CA PRO A 30 -1.70 3.10 -8.12
C PRO A 30 -1.71 2.67 -6.65
N VAL A 31 -0.76 1.81 -6.30
CA VAL A 31 -0.51 1.35 -4.93
C VAL A 31 0.72 2.07 -4.39
N HIS A 32 0.62 2.58 -3.18
CA HIS A 32 1.70 3.19 -2.42
C HIS A 32 2.18 2.20 -1.37
N ILE A 33 3.50 2.08 -1.20
CA ILE A 33 4.11 1.11 -0.29
C ILE A 33 4.66 1.85 0.92
N TRP A 34 4.45 1.28 2.10
CA TRP A 34 4.89 1.84 3.38
C TRP A 34 5.61 0.76 4.17
N LEU A 35 6.73 1.10 4.80
CA LEU A 35 7.38 0.19 5.76
C LEU A 35 6.59 0.18 7.05
N SER A 36 6.19 -1.02 7.47
CA SER A 36 5.59 -1.28 8.76
C SER A 36 6.70 -1.57 9.76
N GLN A 37 7.24 -0.52 10.39
CA GLN A 37 8.12 -0.68 11.55
C GLN A 37 7.30 -0.44 12.84
N PRO A 38 7.57 -1.18 13.94
CA PRO A 38 6.80 -1.08 15.18
C PRO A 38 6.71 0.34 15.76
N GLU A 39 7.72 1.18 15.49
CA GLU A 39 7.86 2.50 16.08
C GLU A 39 7.54 3.64 15.10
N THR A 40 7.69 3.41 13.79
CA THR A 40 7.36 4.41 12.76
C THR A 40 6.93 3.77 11.45
N GLU A 41 5.74 4.11 10.96
CA GLU A 41 5.41 3.88 9.56
C GLU A 41 6.10 4.93 8.69
N ARG A 42 6.81 4.47 7.64
CA ARG A 42 7.50 5.33 6.68
C ARG A 42 7.05 5.00 5.27
N ARG A 43 6.56 6.01 4.55
CA ARG A 43 6.28 5.89 3.12
C ARG A 43 7.57 5.54 2.39
N LEU A 44 7.54 4.46 1.62
CA LEU A 44 8.52 4.26 0.58
C LEU A 44 8.10 5.15 -0.59
N ASP A 45 9.04 5.87 -1.20
CA ASP A 45 8.76 6.68 -2.39
C ASP A 45 8.55 5.82 -3.66
N CYS A 46 8.12 4.57 -3.45
CA CYS A 46 7.78 3.60 -4.46
C CYS A 46 6.25 3.49 -4.52
N SER A 47 5.68 3.92 -5.65
CA SER A 47 4.30 3.67 -6.02
C SER A 47 4.22 3.03 -7.40
N GLY A 48 3.20 2.23 -7.64
CA GLY A 48 3.02 1.59 -8.95
C GLY A 48 1.83 0.65 -9.01
N ILE A 49 1.72 -0.06 -10.13
CA ILE A 49 0.68 -1.06 -10.33
C ILE A 49 1.19 -2.42 -9.86
N ILE A 50 0.32 -3.19 -9.21
CA ILE A 50 0.62 -4.57 -8.84
C ILE A 50 0.74 -5.41 -10.11
N GLN A 51 1.87 -6.10 -10.25
CA GLN A 51 2.17 -7.01 -11.35
C GLN A 51 1.93 -8.48 -10.97
N GLY A 52 2.00 -8.78 -9.67
CA GLY A 52 1.76 -10.09 -9.10
C GLY A 52 1.73 -10.01 -7.58
N TYR A 53 1.09 -10.97 -6.92
CA TYR A 53 1.10 -11.09 -5.47
C TYR A 53 0.90 -12.54 -5.06
N ASP A 54 1.40 -12.88 -3.88
CA ASP A 54 1.21 -14.15 -3.20
C ASP A 54 0.95 -13.86 -1.70
N ASP A 55 0.96 -14.90 -0.87
CA ASP A 55 0.70 -14.77 0.56
C ASP A 55 1.77 -13.96 1.31
N ASP A 56 3.00 -13.92 0.78
CA ASP A 56 4.16 -13.33 1.43
C ASP A 56 4.62 -12.01 0.76
N TYR A 57 4.32 -11.81 -0.52
CA TYR A 57 4.88 -10.73 -1.33
C TYR A 57 3.86 -10.06 -2.27
N VAL A 58 4.15 -8.80 -2.58
CA VAL A 58 3.50 -8.03 -3.66
C VAL A 58 4.58 -7.50 -4.60
N GLN A 59 4.43 -7.75 -5.90
CA GLN A 59 5.35 -7.28 -6.92
C GLN A 59 4.86 -5.98 -7.56
N ILE A 60 5.67 -4.92 -7.47
CA ILE A 60 5.39 -3.61 -8.05
C ILE A 60 6.67 -3.12 -8.74
N ARG A 61 6.58 -2.71 -10.01
CA ARG A 61 7.72 -2.25 -10.84
C ARG A 61 8.90 -3.23 -10.88
N GLY A 62 8.63 -4.54 -10.92
CA GLY A 62 9.66 -5.57 -10.95
C GLY A 62 10.27 -5.90 -9.58
N VAL A 63 9.90 -5.17 -8.51
CA VAL A 63 10.43 -5.38 -7.15
C VAL A 63 9.39 -6.10 -6.29
N ARG A 64 9.82 -7.10 -5.52
CA ARG A 64 8.98 -7.83 -4.54
C ARG A 64 9.07 -7.19 -3.17
N TYR A 65 7.93 -6.80 -2.61
CA TYR A 65 7.80 -6.22 -1.27
C TYR A 65 7.12 -7.22 -0.35
N SER A 66 7.71 -7.47 0.82
CA SER A 66 7.14 -8.40 1.81
C SER A 66 5.88 -7.83 2.45
N ARG A 67 4.82 -8.64 2.54
CA ARG A 67 3.55 -8.32 3.20
C ARG A 67 3.65 -8.27 4.72
N THR A 68 4.71 -8.83 5.30
CA THR A 68 5.01 -8.74 6.74
C THR A 68 5.62 -7.38 7.10
N TRP A 69 6.49 -6.87 6.22
CA TRP A 69 7.27 -5.65 6.49
C TRP A 69 6.72 -4.41 5.78
N CYS A 70 5.82 -4.60 4.82
CA CYS A 70 5.24 -3.51 4.04
C CYS A 70 3.71 -3.53 4.14
N LYS A 71 3.14 -2.33 4.18
CA LYS A 71 1.72 -2.07 4.00
C LYS A 71 1.48 -1.42 2.65
N PHE A 72 0.34 -1.74 2.06
CA PHE A 72 -0.02 -1.34 0.70
C PHE A 72 -1.28 -0.52 0.74
N TYR A 73 -1.26 0.65 0.11
CA TYR A 73 -2.36 1.60 0.16
C TYR A 73 -2.77 2.06 -1.22
N VAL A 74 -4.08 2.25 -1.43
CA VAL A 74 -4.62 2.94 -2.60
C VAL A 74 -5.29 4.24 -2.16
N GLY A 75 -5.13 5.30 -2.94
CA GLY A 75 -5.85 6.55 -2.68
C GLY A 75 -7.36 6.34 -2.81
N LYS A 76 -8.15 6.78 -1.82
CA LYS A 76 -9.61 6.88 -1.95
C LYS A 76 -9.88 7.99 -2.97
N ARG A 77 -10.59 7.67 -4.05
CA ARG A 77 -11.07 8.70 -4.97
C ARG A 77 -11.93 9.68 -4.17
N ILE A 78 -11.49 10.93 -4.08
CA ILE A 78 -12.39 12.04 -3.78
C ILE A 78 -13.29 12.15 -5.01
N ARG A 79 -14.58 11.80 -4.89
CA ARG A 79 -15.55 12.18 -5.93
C ARG A 79 -15.60 13.71 -5.92
N ALA A 80 -15.25 14.33 -7.04
CA ALA A 80 -15.68 15.70 -7.34
C ALA A 80 -17.19 15.71 -7.58
#